data_AF-A0A2M9A873-F1
#
_entry.id   AF-A0A2M9A873-F1
#
_cell.length_a   1.000
_cell.length_b   1.000
_cell.length_c   1.000
_cell.angle_alpha   90.00
_cell.angle_beta   90.00
_cell.angle_gamma   90.00
#
_symmetry.space_group_name_H-M   'P 1'
#
loop_
_entity.id
_entity.type
_entity.pdbx_description
1 polymer ?
#
loop_
_entity_poly.entity_id
_entity_poly.type
_entity_poly.pdbx_seq_one_letter_code
_entity_poly.pdbx_strand_id
1 'polypeptide(L)'
;MPASVEQLISECSPLLEKDSVVFQELLTYFNGDAKIAPDLHDLREFLVPHRLYKVVKIVETSFMKCAYALVDNYPECTRALGMLRYYRSPNAMIWQDVEKAENIISNSLTMDVYGWKPDSFTAFEKVGGDQFELTAILAF
;
A
#
# COMPACT_ATOMS: atom_id res chain seq x y z
N MET A 1 24.86 4.02 9.81
CA MET A 1 23.45 4.05 10.24
C MET A 1 22.62 3.85 8.99
N PRO A 2 21.61 2.96 8.98
CA PRO A 2 20.69 2.90 7.84
C PRO A 2 20.06 4.28 7.65
N ALA A 3 19.96 4.75 6.41
CA ALA A 3 19.28 6.00 6.10
C ALA A 3 17.83 5.92 6.61
N SER A 4 17.31 7.01 7.17
CA SER A 4 15.89 7.03 7.55
C SER A 4 15.01 6.89 6.30
N VAL A 5 13.81 6.33 6.45
CA VAL A 5 12.85 6.20 5.33
C VAL A 5 12.65 7.55 4.63
N GLU A 6 12.56 8.64 5.40
CA GLU A 6 12.48 10.01 4.86
C GLU A 6 13.66 10.38 3.95
N GLN A 7 14.89 10.04 4.36
CA GLN A 7 16.09 10.30 3.57
C GLN A 7 16.05 9.50 2.26
N LEU A 8 15.66 8.23 2.32
CA LEU A 8 15.52 7.38 1.14
C LEU A 8 14.49 7.92 0.15
N ILE A 9 13.33 8.38 0.63
CA ILE A 9 12.30 8.97 -0.22
C ILE A 9 12.84 10.23 -0.90
N SER A 10 13.51 11.10 -0.13
CA SER A 10 14.06 12.37 -0.62
C SER A 10 15.20 12.15 -1.63
N GLU A 11 16.01 11.10 -1.45
CA GLU A 11 17.08 10.71 -2.38
C GLU A 11 16.54 10.13 -3.69
N CYS A 12 15.54 9.24 -3.61
CA CYS A 12 15.04 8.53 -4.80
C CYS A 12 14.03 9.37 -5.60
N SER A 13 13.25 10.23 -4.93
CA SER A 13 12.23 11.06 -5.56
C SER A 13 12.25 12.49 -4.97
N PRO A 14 13.26 13.31 -5.32
CA PRO A 14 13.49 14.62 -4.71
C PRO A 14 12.37 15.64 -4.97
N LEU A 15 11.54 15.41 -5.99
CA LEU A 15 10.38 16.25 -6.31
C LEU A 15 9.12 15.87 -5.53
N LEU A 16 9.15 14.78 -4.74
CA LEU A 16 8.02 14.38 -3.92
C LEU A 16 7.99 15.24 -2.65
N GLU A 17 7.01 16.13 -2.57
CA GLU A 17 6.85 17.05 -1.44
C GLU A 17 6.56 16.29 -0.14
N LYS A 18 7.18 16.72 0.97
CA LYS A 18 7.08 16.03 2.26
C LYS A 18 5.68 16.04 2.86
N ASP A 19 4.92 17.08 2.58
CA ASP A 19 3.52 17.27 2.97
C ASP A 19 2.53 16.59 2.00
N SER A 20 3.01 16.02 0.89
CA SER A 20 2.16 15.26 -0.02
C SER A 20 1.61 14.01 0.65
N VAL A 21 0.38 13.64 0.28
CA VAL A 21 -0.28 12.43 0.80
C VAL A 21 0.56 11.19 0.51
N VAL A 22 1.17 11.09 -0.67
CA VAL A 22 2.02 9.95 -1.05
C VAL A 22 3.21 9.82 -0.10
N PHE A 23 3.89 10.93 0.21
CA PHE A 23 5.05 10.91 1.12
C PHE A 23 4.64 10.40 2.51
N GLN A 24 3.55 10.92 3.06
CA GLN A 24 3.03 10.51 4.37
C GLN A 24 2.60 9.05 4.42
N GLU A 25 1.98 8.54 3.35
CA GLU A 25 1.59 7.13 3.27
C GLU A 25 2.78 6.19 3.09
N LEU A 26 3.81 6.59 2.36
CA LEU A 26 5.07 5.84 2.28
C LEU A 26 5.76 5.78 3.65
N LEU A 27 5.81 6.90 4.38
CA LEU A 27 6.33 6.90 5.74
C LEU A 27 5.55 5.95 6.64
N THR A 28 4.22 5.99 6.57
CA THR A 28 3.36 5.08 7.32
C THR A 28 3.66 3.62 6.98
N TYR A 29 3.70 3.29 5.69
CA TYR A 29 3.92 1.92 5.20
C TYR A 29 5.23 1.34 5.72
N PHE A 30 6.32 2.11 5.63
CA PHE A 30 7.66 1.70 6.03
C PHE A 30 7.98 1.98 7.50
N ASN A 31 6.99 2.34 8.33
CA ASN A 31 7.19 2.57 9.75
C ASN A 31 7.23 1.25 10.56
N GLY A 32 7.89 1.29 11.73
CA GLY A 32 8.29 0.12 12.50
C GLY A 32 7.19 -0.71 13.19
N ASP A 33 5.93 -0.25 13.19
CA ASP A 33 4.82 -0.94 13.88
C ASP A 33 4.02 -1.89 12.95
N ALA A 34 4.52 -2.09 11.74
CA ALA A 34 3.95 -2.98 10.75
C ALA A 34 3.99 -4.45 11.22
N LYS A 35 2.87 -5.17 11.06
CA LYS A 35 2.74 -6.58 11.44
C LYS A 35 3.52 -7.51 10.49
N ILE A 36 3.69 -7.10 9.23
CA ILE A 36 4.65 -7.68 8.28
C ILE A 36 5.72 -6.61 8.06
N ALA A 37 6.96 -6.90 8.46
CA ALA A 37 8.04 -5.96 8.29
C ALA A 37 8.26 -5.66 6.79
N PRO A 38 8.14 -4.40 6.36
CA PRO A 38 8.32 -4.04 4.96
C PRO A 38 9.81 -4.06 4.58
N ASP A 39 10.13 -4.47 3.36
CA ASP A 39 11.50 -4.46 2.85
C ASP A 39 11.85 -3.07 2.28
N LEU A 40 12.92 -2.44 2.76
CA LEU A 40 13.39 -1.16 2.23
C LEU A 40 13.86 -1.27 0.76
N HIS A 41 14.12 -2.48 0.26
CA HIS A 41 14.33 -2.71 -1.16
C HIS A 41 13.07 -2.38 -1.98
N ASP A 42 11.88 -2.77 -1.49
CA ASP A 42 10.59 -2.44 -2.12
C ASP A 42 10.42 -0.93 -2.26
N LEU A 43 10.81 -0.15 -1.24
CA LEU A 43 10.75 1.31 -1.30
C LEU A 43 11.59 1.87 -2.46
N ARG A 44 12.81 1.34 -2.65
CA ARG A 44 13.71 1.80 -3.72
C ARG A 44 13.18 1.42 -5.10
N GLU A 45 12.65 0.20 -5.25
CA GLU A 45 12.01 -0.22 -6.50
C GLU A 45 10.73 0.58 -6.79
N PHE A 46 9.98 0.92 -5.74
CA PHE A 46 8.75 1.70 -5.87
C PHE A 46 9.06 3.13 -6.33
N LEU A 47 10.17 3.71 -5.85
CA LEU A 47 10.61 5.09 -6.11
C LEU A 47 11.57 5.25 -7.31
N VAL A 48 11.53 4.33 -8.28
CA VAL A 48 12.28 4.48 -9.53
C VAL A 48 11.97 5.83 -10.21
N PRO A 49 12.96 6.50 -10.84
CA PRO A 49 12.75 7.80 -11.48
C PRO A 49 11.60 7.83 -12.48
N HIS A 50 11.01 9.02 -12.66
CA HIS A 50 9.93 9.30 -13.62
C HIS A 50 8.60 8.59 -13.35
N ARG A 51 8.37 8.12 -12.12
CA ARG A 51 7.08 7.58 -11.69
C ARG A 51 6.13 8.68 -11.24
N LEU A 52 4.85 8.47 -11.53
CA LEU A 52 3.75 9.22 -10.93
C LEU A 52 3.10 8.38 -9.85
N TYR A 53 2.63 9.02 -8.77
CA TYR A 53 2.07 8.30 -7.63
C TYR A 53 0.63 8.69 -7.37
N LYS A 54 -0.16 7.73 -6.89
CA LYS A 54 -1.53 7.95 -6.42
C LYS A 54 -1.78 7.16 -5.14
N VAL A 55 -2.47 7.78 -4.19
CA VAL A 55 -2.96 7.11 -2.99
C VAL A 55 -4.46 6.87 -3.14
N VAL A 56 -4.88 5.63 -2.86
CA VAL A 56 -6.27 5.22 -2.74
C VAL A 56 -6.50 4.80 -1.30
N LYS A 57 -7.55 5.33 -0.65
CA LYS A 57 -7.95 5.00 0.71
C LYS A 57 -9.39 4.51 0.70
N ILE A 58 -9.60 3.32 1.25
CA ILE A 58 -10.90 2.66 1.28
C ILE A 58 -11.22 2.31 2.72
N VAL A 59 -12.45 2.58 3.13
CA VAL A 59 -12.94 2.32 4.47
C VAL A 59 -14.24 1.55 4.37
N GLU A 60 -14.27 0.35 4.94
CA GLU A 60 -15.40 -0.57 4.81
C GLU A 60 -15.63 -1.40 6.07
N THR A 61 -16.66 -2.25 6.06
CA THR A 61 -16.99 -3.11 7.21
C THR A 61 -16.14 -4.39 7.29
N SER A 62 -15.24 -4.65 6.34
CA SER A 62 -14.31 -5.80 6.34
C SER A 62 -13.21 -5.62 5.29
N PHE A 63 -12.07 -6.28 5.44
CA PHE A 63 -11.00 -6.25 4.44
C PHE A 63 -11.42 -6.81 3.07
N MET A 64 -12.29 -7.82 3.02
CA MET A 64 -12.82 -8.32 1.75
C MET A 64 -13.63 -7.26 1.01
N LYS A 65 -14.47 -6.49 1.72
CA LYS A 65 -15.19 -5.37 1.12
C LYS A 65 -14.24 -4.27 0.67
N CYS A 66 -13.18 -3.97 1.44
CA CYS A 66 -12.14 -3.06 0.99
C CYS A 66 -11.52 -3.53 -0.33
N ALA A 67 -11.19 -4.82 -0.45
CA ALA A 67 -10.62 -5.40 -1.66
C ALA A 67 -11.56 -5.31 -2.87
N TYR A 68 -12.84 -5.67 -2.71
CA TYR A 68 -13.83 -5.49 -3.79
C TYR A 68 -13.98 -4.02 -4.17
N ALA A 69 -14.07 -3.11 -3.20
CA ALA A 69 -14.14 -1.69 -3.49
C ALA A 69 -12.90 -1.16 -4.21
N LEU A 70 -11.71 -1.72 -3.95
CA LEU A 70 -10.48 -1.39 -4.69
C LEU A 70 -10.62 -1.81 -6.15
N VAL A 71 -10.99 -3.07 -6.37
CA VAL A 71 -11.13 -3.67 -7.71
C VAL A 71 -12.20 -2.96 -8.53
N ASP A 72 -13.37 -2.74 -7.94
CA ASP A 72 -14.56 -2.27 -8.65
C ASP A 72 -14.50 -0.77 -8.95
N ASN A 73 -13.91 0.04 -8.06
CA ASN A 73 -13.96 1.50 -8.15
C ASN A 73 -12.64 2.15 -8.59
N TYR A 74 -11.53 1.41 -8.62
CA TYR A 74 -10.21 1.94 -8.97
C TYR A 74 -9.55 1.11 -10.08
N PRO A 75 -10.14 1.06 -11.29
CA PRO A 75 -9.60 0.28 -12.40
C PRO A 75 -8.19 0.72 -12.81
N GLU A 76 -7.73 1.92 -12.44
CA GLU A 76 -6.35 2.34 -12.64
C GLU A 76 -5.31 1.43 -11.96
N CYS A 77 -5.68 0.63 -10.97
CA CYS A 77 -4.79 -0.37 -10.36
C CYS A 77 -4.21 -1.35 -11.39
N THR A 78 -4.92 -1.65 -12.48
CA THR A 78 -4.43 -2.52 -13.56
C THR A 78 -3.33 -1.88 -14.41
N ARG A 79 -3.18 -0.55 -14.34
CA ARG A 79 -2.16 0.21 -15.08
C ARG A 79 -0.97 0.59 -14.22
N ALA A 80 -1.02 0.31 -12.92
CA ALA A 80 0.09 0.61 -12.02
C ALA A 80 1.29 -0.29 -12.34
N LEU A 81 2.50 0.28 -12.29
CA LEU A 81 3.77 -0.43 -12.42
C LEU A 81 4.26 -0.99 -11.07
N GLY A 82 3.73 -0.47 -9.96
CA GLY A 82 4.00 -0.93 -8.61
C GLY A 82 2.83 -0.61 -7.70
N MET A 83 2.59 -1.48 -6.72
CA MET A 83 1.56 -1.26 -5.71
C MET A 83 2.10 -1.64 -4.34
N LEU A 84 1.88 -0.75 -3.37
CA LEU A 84 2.07 -1.03 -1.95
C LEU A 84 0.69 -0.96 -1.30
N ARG A 85 0.31 -1.96 -0.49
CA ARG A 85 -0.97 -1.93 0.24
C ARG A 85 -0.77 -2.10 1.72
N TYR A 86 -1.49 -1.35 2.52
CA TYR A 86 -1.57 -1.69 3.92
C TYR A 86 -2.99 -1.71 4.44
N TYR A 87 -3.21 -2.60 5.39
CA TYR A 87 -4.48 -2.84 6.04
C TYR A 87 -4.47 -2.23 7.45
N ARG A 88 -5.59 -1.63 7.87
CA ARG A 88 -5.81 -1.31 9.29
C ARG A 88 -7.08 -1.96 9.79
N SER A 89 -6.94 -2.75 10.84
CA SER A 89 -8.08 -3.35 11.54
C SER A 89 -8.47 -2.46 12.72
N PRO A 90 -9.79 -2.24 12.96
CA PRO A 90 -10.29 -1.58 14.17
C PRO A 90 -10.08 -2.44 15.44
N ASN A 91 -9.94 -3.75 15.25
CA ASN A 91 -9.79 -4.75 16.30
C ASN A 91 -8.47 -5.53 16.10
N ALA A 92 -8.25 -6.56 16.92
CA ALA A 92 -7.16 -7.51 16.71
C ALA A 92 -7.14 -8.03 15.25
N MET A 93 -5.95 -8.07 14.66
CA MET A 93 -5.78 -8.49 13.26
C MET A 93 -6.09 -9.98 13.10
N ILE A 94 -7.03 -10.33 12.22
CA ILE A 94 -7.28 -11.71 11.81
C ILE A 94 -6.60 -11.92 10.45
N TRP A 95 -5.45 -12.59 10.47
CA TRP A 95 -4.63 -12.77 9.26
C TRP A 95 -5.35 -13.43 8.09
N GLN A 96 -6.22 -14.39 8.38
CA GLN A 96 -7.00 -15.06 7.34
C GLN A 96 -7.89 -14.09 6.54
N ASP A 97 -8.32 -12.98 7.14
CA ASP A 97 -9.13 -11.99 6.43
C ASP A 97 -8.28 -11.07 5.54
N VAL A 98 -7.03 -10.81 5.93
CA VAL A 98 -6.04 -10.14 5.06
C VAL A 98 -5.70 -11.04 3.87
N GLU A 99 -5.44 -12.33 4.09
CA GLU A 99 -5.16 -13.29 3.01
C GLU A 99 -6.33 -13.41 2.02
N LYS A 100 -7.58 -13.42 2.51
CA LYS A 100 -8.76 -13.41 1.63
C LYS A 100 -8.85 -12.13 0.80
N ALA A 101 -8.54 -10.97 1.39
CA ALA A 101 -8.52 -9.69 0.69
C ALA A 101 -7.44 -9.67 -0.42
N GLU A 102 -6.22 -10.09 -0.09
CA GLU A 102 -5.12 -10.21 -1.07
C GLU A 102 -5.44 -11.20 -2.20
N ASN A 103 -6.12 -12.31 -1.90
CA ASN A 103 -6.58 -13.25 -2.92
C ASN A 103 -7.61 -12.63 -3.88
N ILE A 104 -8.52 -11.78 -3.39
CA ILE A 104 -9.47 -11.04 -4.24
C ILE A 104 -8.72 -10.07 -5.15
N ILE A 105 -7.80 -9.28 -4.59
CA ILE A 105 -6.98 -8.31 -5.36
C ILE A 105 -6.17 -9.05 -6.43
N SER A 106 -5.48 -10.12 -6.04
CA SER A 106 -4.65 -10.91 -6.94
C SER A 106 -5.49 -11.51 -8.07
N ASN A 107 -6.58 -12.21 -7.77
CA ASN A 107 -7.39 -12.87 -8.81
C ASN A 107 -8.08 -11.90 -9.76
N SER A 108 -8.45 -10.71 -9.28
CA SER A 108 -9.19 -9.73 -10.09
C SER A 108 -8.28 -8.85 -10.94
N LEU A 109 -7.04 -8.59 -10.50
CA LEU A 109 -6.13 -7.65 -11.16
C LEU A 109 -4.99 -8.33 -11.94
N THR A 110 -4.84 -9.66 -11.85
CA THR A 110 -3.82 -10.44 -12.58
C THR A 110 -4.11 -10.66 -14.07
N MET A 111 -5.27 -10.24 -14.59
CA MET A 111 -5.65 -10.56 -15.97
C MET A 111 -4.92 -9.72 -17.04
N ASP A 112 -4.28 -8.60 -16.69
CA ASP A 112 -3.61 -7.73 -17.66
C ASP A 112 -2.28 -7.19 -17.11
N VAL A 113 -1.18 -7.59 -17.77
CA VAL A 113 0.12 -6.90 -17.79
C VAL A 113 1.04 -7.11 -16.56
N TYR A 114 2.21 -7.72 -16.83
CA TYR A 114 3.47 -7.68 -16.06
C TYR A 114 3.37 -7.20 -14.60
N GLY A 115 3.47 -8.16 -13.67
CA GLY A 115 3.28 -7.99 -12.24
C GLY A 115 3.92 -6.75 -11.63
N TRP A 116 3.16 -6.13 -10.72
CA TRP A 116 3.58 -4.96 -9.96
C TRP A 116 4.99 -5.16 -9.37
N LYS A 117 5.84 -4.13 -9.48
CA LYS A 117 7.18 -4.10 -8.91
C LYS A 117 7.42 -2.79 -8.14
N PRO A 118 7.43 -2.84 -6.81
CA PRO A 118 7.09 -3.99 -5.95
C PRO A 118 5.59 -4.34 -5.96
N ASP A 119 5.31 -5.59 -5.58
CA ASP A 119 3.99 -6.09 -5.19
C ASP A 119 4.08 -6.47 -3.70
N SER A 120 3.90 -5.50 -2.80
CA SER A 120 4.08 -5.69 -1.36
C SER A 120 2.86 -5.26 -0.56
N PHE A 121 2.62 -5.91 0.57
CA PHE A 121 1.59 -5.48 1.52
C PHE A 121 2.05 -5.60 2.98
N THR A 122 1.42 -4.81 3.85
CA THR A 122 1.56 -4.93 5.30
C THR A 122 0.24 -4.69 6.02
N ALA A 123 0.23 -4.80 7.35
CA ALA A 123 -0.96 -4.56 8.16
C ALA A 123 -0.58 -3.86 9.47
N PHE A 124 -1.49 -3.05 9.97
CA PHE A 124 -1.38 -2.35 11.25
C PHE A 124 -2.63 -2.62 12.09
N GLU A 125 -2.44 -2.74 13.40
CA GLU A 125 -3.57 -2.70 14.33
C GLU A 125 -3.85 -1.25 14.70
N LYS A 126 -5.08 -0.79 14.48
CA LYS A 126 -5.52 0.54 14.88
C LYS A 126 -6.47 0.38 16.06
N VAL A 127 -5.97 0.61 17.26
CA VAL A 127 -6.80 0.57 18.46
C VAL A 127 -7.70 1.81 18.48
N GLY A 128 -9.02 1.61 18.43
CA GLY A 128 -10.02 2.67 18.66
C GLY A 128 -10.77 3.20 17.44
N GLY A 129 -11.32 2.31 16.60
CA GLY A 129 -12.29 2.66 15.55
C GLY A 129 -13.26 1.52 15.27
N ASP A 130 -14.17 1.72 14.33
CA ASP A 130 -15.21 0.72 13.97
C ASP A 130 -15.11 0.20 12.53
N GLN A 131 -14.09 0.65 11.78
CA GLN A 131 -13.99 0.41 10.34
C GLN A 131 -12.65 -0.19 9.93
N PHE A 132 -12.69 -1.03 8.91
CA PHE A 132 -11.52 -1.62 8.27
C PHE A 132 -11.02 -0.68 7.19
N GLU A 133 -9.72 -0.43 7.16
CA GLU A 133 -9.09 0.44 6.15
C GLU A 133 -8.18 -0.38 5.24
N LEU A 134 -8.19 -0.05 3.96
CA LEU A 134 -7.19 -0.45 2.98
C LEU A 134 -6.66 0.81 2.31
N THR A 135 -5.35 1.02 2.41
CA THR A 135 -4.66 2.06 1.66
C THR A 135 -3.78 1.40 0.61
N ALA A 136 -3.97 1.78 -0.66
CA ALA A 136 -3.09 1.40 -1.76
C ALA A 136 -2.31 2.61 -2.26
N ILE A 137 -0.99 2.47 -2.39
CA ILE A 137 -0.09 3.46 -2.99
C ILE A 137 0.30 2.89 -4.34
N LEU A 138 -0.12 3.55 -5.40
CA LEU A 138 0.10 3.15 -6.78
C LEU A 138 1.25 3.97 -7.36
N ALA A 139 2.13 3.32 -8.12
CA ALA A 139 3.12 3.96 -8.96
C ALA A 139 2.81 3.67 -10.44
N PHE A 140 2.91 4.68 -11.30
CA PHE A 140 2.67 4.63 -12.75
C PHE A 140 3.90 5.07 -13.53
#